data_AF-A0A956EI99-F1
#
_entry.id   AF-A0A956EI99-F1
#
_cell.length_a   1.000
_cell.length_b   1.000
_cell.length_c   1.000
_cell.angle_alpha   90.00
_cell.angle_beta   90.00
_cell.angle_gamma   90.00
#
_symmetry.space_group_name_H-M   'P 1'
#
loop_
_entity.id
_entity.type
_entity.pdbx_description
1 polymer ?
#
loop_
_entity_poly.entity_id
_entity_poly.type
_entity_poly.pdbx_seq_one_letter_code
_entity_poly.pdbx_strand_id
1 'polypeptide(L)'
;MAMNKASRGRIRRALTPQLRRGWERAVFASPEEGGERREEVRAGPGPAPEGGAIDDATIAGLLEAAEAAAAEGLVKQTIVVDERRRLTYDARHGHLRVRTLDEAKALKVMGGKARSLRPDTSAGLLRAIGIMNADGTISAKHARKYKQISHLAELCRPTWERIVGQREVDAARPLRILDLACGNAYLSFILAESLRLAEVPLRLHGVDVRDDVIDRARARAAEIGMEGLSFERAT
;
A
#
# COMPACT_ATOMS: atom_id res chain seq x y z
N MET A 1 17.04 16.18 18.92
CA MET A 1 17.60 17.49 18.55
C MET A 1 17.04 17.86 17.17
N ALA A 2 16.31 18.97 17.06
CA ALA A 2 15.65 19.39 15.82
C ALA A 2 16.65 19.92 14.79
N MET A 3 16.30 19.81 13.49
CA MET A 3 17.12 20.31 12.38
C MET A 3 17.31 21.84 12.45
N ASN A 4 18.56 22.30 12.24
CA ASN A 4 18.84 23.74 12.17
C ASN A 4 18.18 24.41 10.93
N LYS A 5 18.07 25.75 10.96
CA LYS A 5 17.40 26.55 9.90
C LYS A 5 18.03 26.33 8.50
N ALA A 6 19.35 26.18 8.42
CA ALA A 6 20.05 25.98 7.15
C ALA A 6 19.72 24.61 6.52
N SER A 7 19.71 23.56 7.35
CA SER A 7 19.35 22.20 6.92
C SER A 7 17.87 22.10 6.53
N ARG A 8 16.96 22.80 7.22
CA ARG A 8 15.55 22.95 6.81
C ARG A 8 15.41 23.57 5.43
N GLY A 9 16.09 24.70 5.19
CA GLY A 9 16.09 25.34 3.88
C GLY A 9 16.64 24.45 2.75
N ARG A 10 17.65 23.63 3.05
CA ARG A 10 18.19 22.65 2.11
C ARG A 10 17.18 21.55 1.77
N ILE A 11 16.54 20.95 2.78
CA ILE A 11 15.51 19.92 2.59
C ILE A 11 14.35 20.45 1.77
N ARG A 12 13.84 21.66 2.10
CA ARG A 12 12.77 22.30 1.33
C ARG A 12 13.12 22.41 -0.14
N ARG A 13 14.28 23.01 -0.47
CA ARG A 13 14.74 23.16 -1.87
C ARG A 13 14.89 21.82 -2.59
N ALA A 14 15.31 20.76 -1.88
CA ALA A 14 15.46 19.43 -2.46
C ALA A 14 14.12 18.69 -2.65
N LEU A 15 13.15 18.90 -1.76
CA LEU A 15 11.84 18.24 -1.79
C LEU A 15 10.88 18.89 -2.80
N THR A 16 10.81 20.23 -2.84
CA THR A 16 9.84 20.95 -3.68
C THR A 16 9.76 20.44 -5.12
N PRO A 17 10.85 20.32 -5.91
CA PRO A 17 10.75 19.85 -7.29
C PRO A 17 10.25 18.40 -7.39
N GLN A 18 10.48 17.57 -6.37
CA GLN A 18 10.07 16.17 -6.35
C GLN A 18 8.57 15.99 -6.08
N LEU A 19 7.95 16.98 -5.44
CA LEU A 19 6.56 16.95 -4.96
C LEU A 19 5.59 17.73 -5.85
N ARG A 20 6.10 18.47 -6.86
CA ARG A 20 5.26 19.26 -7.78
C ARG A 20 4.19 18.44 -8.49
N ARG A 21 4.42 17.14 -8.69
CA ARG A 21 3.47 16.24 -9.36
C ARG A 21 2.49 15.55 -8.41
N GLY A 22 2.56 15.84 -7.11
CA GLY A 22 1.71 15.19 -6.12
C GLY A 22 2.43 14.12 -5.31
N TRP A 23 1.73 13.62 -4.30
CA TRP A 23 2.12 12.47 -3.51
C TRP A 23 0.88 11.83 -2.89
N GLU A 24 0.94 10.52 -2.65
CA GLU A 24 -0.15 9.77 -2.04
C GLU A 24 -0.30 10.07 -0.55
N ARG A 25 0.81 10.09 0.18
CA ARG A 25 0.82 10.18 1.65
C ARG A 25 2.18 10.55 2.22
N ALA A 26 2.18 11.09 3.42
CA ALA A 26 3.34 11.27 4.27
C ALA A 26 3.25 10.36 5.50
N VAL A 27 4.38 9.78 5.89
CA VAL A 27 4.52 8.91 7.06
C VAL A 27 5.62 9.46 7.92
N PHE A 28 5.26 9.84 9.14
CA PHE A 28 6.16 10.36 10.17
C PHE A 28 6.31 9.29 11.24
N ALA A 29 7.53 8.82 11.47
CA ALA A 29 7.76 7.70 12.37
C ALA A 29 8.88 7.95 13.37
N SER A 30 8.78 7.34 14.54
CA SER A 30 9.89 7.26 15.48
C SER A 30 11.00 6.36 14.93
N PRO A 31 12.24 6.48 15.44
CA PRO A 31 13.23 5.41 15.29
C PRO A 31 12.66 4.10 15.87
N GLU A 32 13.08 2.96 15.30
CA GLU A 32 12.77 1.65 15.88
C GLU A 32 13.69 1.43 17.11
N GLU A 33 13.20 1.78 18.30
CA GLU A 33 13.85 1.51 19.58
C GLU A 33 12.86 0.76 20.48
N GLY A 34 13.23 -0.40 21.02
CA GLY A 34 12.41 -1.13 22.01
C GLY A 34 11.19 -1.89 21.51
N GLY A 35 10.94 -1.93 20.19
CA GLY A 35 9.92 -2.82 19.58
C GLY A 35 8.58 -2.17 19.23
N GLU A 36 8.31 -0.95 19.69
CA GLU A 36 7.15 -0.16 19.25
C GLU A 36 7.59 1.01 18.37
N ARG A 37 7.19 0.98 17.11
CA ARG A 37 7.36 2.09 16.16
C ARG A 37 6.08 2.92 16.19
N ARG A 38 6.16 4.16 16.70
CA ARG A 38 5.05 5.12 16.57
C ARG A 38 5.09 5.69 15.17
N GLU A 39 3.94 5.76 14.52
CA GLU A 39 3.80 6.40 13.23
C GLU A 39 2.51 7.22 13.12
N GLU A 40 2.60 8.31 12.37
CA GLU A 40 1.50 9.15 11.95
C GLU A 40 1.46 9.15 10.42
N VAL A 41 0.28 8.87 9.86
CA VAL A 41 0.07 8.86 8.40
C VAL A 41 -0.84 10.02 8.04
N ARG A 42 -0.38 10.88 7.13
CA ARG A 42 -1.18 11.96 6.55
C ARG A 42 -1.42 11.69 5.08
N ALA A 43 -2.68 11.79 4.64
CA ALA A 43 -3.01 11.76 3.23
C ALA A 43 -2.31 12.91 2.49
N GLY A 44 -1.82 12.63 1.29
CA GLY A 44 -1.33 13.66 0.38
C GLY A 44 -2.46 14.23 -0.49
N PRO A 45 -2.16 15.25 -1.30
CA PRO A 45 -3.12 15.83 -2.21
C PRO A 45 -3.47 14.90 -3.39
N GLY A 46 -2.82 13.74 -3.49
CA GLY A 46 -2.89 12.88 -4.67
C GLY A 46 -2.04 13.43 -5.82
N PRO A 47 -2.23 12.93 -7.05
CA PRO A 47 -1.57 13.47 -8.23
C PRO A 47 -2.01 14.91 -8.49
N ALA A 48 -1.10 15.74 -9.00
CA ALA A 48 -1.46 17.08 -9.43
C ALA A 48 -2.50 17.02 -10.57
N PRO A 49 -3.40 18.03 -10.68
CA PRO A 49 -4.33 18.14 -11.80
C PRO A 49 -3.59 18.09 -13.15
N GLU A 50 -4.25 17.61 -14.21
CA GLU A 50 -3.65 17.55 -15.55
C GLU A 50 -3.08 18.91 -15.97
N GLY A 51 -1.82 18.91 -16.42
CA GLY A 51 -1.10 20.14 -16.79
C GLY A 51 -0.71 21.06 -15.63
N GLY A 52 -1.13 20.76 -14.39
CA GLY A 52 -0.86 21.55 -13.19
C GLY A 52 0.33 21.07 -12.36
N ALA A 53 0.56 21.78 -11.25
CA ALA A 53 1.50 21.43 -10.21
C ALA A 53 0.90 21.69 -8.83
N ILE A 54 1.30 20.91 -7.84
CA ILE A 54 0.98 21.20 -6.44
C ILE A 54 1.62 22.54 -6.07
N ASP A 55 0.82 23.41 -5.45
CA ASP A 55 1.27 24.73 -5.04
C ASP A 55 2.30 24.69 -3.89
N ASP A 56 3.05 25.78 -3.76
CA ASP A 56 4.10 25.88 -2.75
C ASP A 56 3.53 25.94 -1.32
N ALA A 57 2.26 26.33 -1.15
CA ALA A 57 1.59 26.39 0.15
C ALA A 57 1.30 24.99 0.70
N THR A 58 0.84 24.07 -0.15
CA THR A 58 0.59 22.67 0.17
C THR A 58 1.89 21.95 0.52
N ILE A 59 2.96 22.21 -0.24
CA ILE A 59 4.30 21.68 0.08
C ILE A 59 4.82 22.27 1.40
N ALA A 60 4.61 23.57 1.66
CA ALA A 60 4.98 24.19 2.93
C ALA A 60 4.21 23.55 4.10
N GLY A 61 2.90 23.30 3.95
CA GLY A 61 2.09 22.63 4.95
C GLY A 61 2.58 21.21 5.30
N LEU A 62 3.06 20.45 4.31
CA LEU A 62 3.72 19.17 4.55
C LEU A 62 5.00 19.32 5.40
N LEU A 63 5.80 20.36 5.17
CA LEU A 63 7.04 20.59 5.92
C LEU A 63 6.76 21.04 7.36
N GLU A 64 5.76 21.92 7.56
CA GLU A 64 5.28 22.30 8.89
C GLU A 64 4.78 21.06 9.67
N ALA A 65 4.00 20.20 9.00
CA ALA A 65 3.55 18.93 9.56
C ALA A 65 4.72 18.02 9.98
N ALA A 66 5.72 17.90 9.11
CA ALA A 66 6.93 17.12 9.38
C ALA A 66 7.73 17.69 10.58
N GLU A 67 7.81 19.02 10.71
CA GLU A 67 8.48 19.69 11.82
C GLU A 67 7.74 19.47 13.14
N ALA A 68 6.41 19.59 13.15
CA ALA A 68 5.58 19.29 14.31
C ALA A 68 5.73 17.82 14.76
N ALA A 69 5.60 16.88 13.82
CA ALA A 69 5.79 15.46 14.11
C ALA A 69 7.21 15.15 14.65
N ALA A 70 8.24 15.80 14.09
CA ALA A 70 9.60 15.64 14.57
C ALA A 70 9.81 16.18 16.00
N ALA A 71 9.09 17.23 16.40
CA ALA A 71 9.10 17.76 17.76
C ALA A 71 8.53 16.74 18.77
N GLU A 72 7.61 15.88 18.33
CA GLU A 72 7.04 14.77 19.11
C GLU A 72 7.89 13.48 19.05
N GLY A 73 9.04 13.53 18.38
CA GLY A 73 9.98 12.42 18.25
C GLY A 73 9.77 11.54 17.02
N LEU A 74 8.84 11.87 16.12
CA LEU A 74 8.63 11.19 14.84
C LEU A 74 9.64 11.69 13.79
N VAL A 75 10.92 11.44 14.04
CA VAL A 75 12.03 12.04 13.25
C VAL A 75 12.27 11.40 11.89
N LYS A 76 11.69 10.24 11.58
CA LYS A 76 11.79 9.58 10.26
C LYS A 76 10.65 10.04 9.37
N GLN A 77 11.00 10.72 8.29
CA GLN A 77 10.07 11.41 7.41
C GLN A 77 10.05 10.71 6.06
N THR A 78 8.93 10.08 5.69
CA THR A 78 8.77 9.42 4.40
C THR A 78 7.60 10.01 3.63
N ILE A 79 7.84 10.49 2.43
CA ILE A 79 6.79 10.93 1.49
C ILE A 79 6.68 9.85 0.42
N VAL A 80 5.53 9.18 0.36
CA VAL A 80 5.21 8.20 -0.68
C VAL A 80 4.59 8.98 -1.83
N VAL A 81 5.34 9.10 -2.92
CA VAL A 81 4.93 9.86 -4.11
C VAL A 81 3.93 9.03 -4.91
N ASP A 82 4.29 7.77 -5.16
CA ASP A 82 3.52 6.77 -5.88
C ASP A 82 3.94 5.36 -5.40
N GLU A 83 3.41 4.30 -6.02
CA GLU A 83 3.68 2.90 -5.66
C GLU A 83 5.15 2.50 -5.81
N ARG A 84 5.93 3.23 -6.62
CA ARG A 84 7.33 2.96 -6.88
C ARG A 84 8.27 3.92 -6.17
N ARG A 85 7.84 5.13 -5.89
CA ARG A 85 8.72 6.23 -5.52
C ARG A 85 8.41 6.77 -4.14
N ARG A 86 9.46 6.84 -3.32
CA ARG A 86 9.40 7.47 -2.00
C ARG A 86 10.61 8.34 -1.71
N LEU A 87 10.38 9.41 -0.97
CA LEU A 87 11.36 10.37 -0.52
C LEU A 87 11.52 10.22 0.98
N THR A 88 12.74 9.99 1.46
CA THR A 88 12.99 9.72 2.88
C THR A 88 14.06 10.64 3.43
N TYR A 89 13.85 11.21 4.61
CA TYR A 89 14.88 11.94 5.33
C TYR A 89 14.71 11.79 6.84
N ASP A 90 15.77 12.09 7.58
CA ASP A 90 15.72 12.17 9.05
C ASP A 90 15.69 13.64 9.43
N ALA A 91 14.65 14.06 10.17
CA ALA A 91 14.44 15.43 10.61
C ALA A 91 15.47 15.92 11.64
N ARG A 92 16.47 15.10 12.01
CA ARG A 92 17.63 15.51 12.80
C ARG A 92 18.82 15.93 11.93
N HIS A 93 18.95 15.34 10.74
CA HIS A 93 20.15 15.45 9.89
C HIS A 93 19.90 16.07 8.51
N GLY A 94 18.67 15.95 7.97
CA GLY A 94 18.29 16.62 6.73
C GLY A 94 18.94 16.08 5.46
N HIS A 95 19.35 14.81 5.42
CA HIS A 95 19.80 14.17 4.20
C HIS A 95 18.64 13.48 3.46
N LEU A 96 18.22 14.05 2.33
CA LEU A 96 17.17 13.47 1.48
C LEU A 96 17.67 12.25 0.72
N ARG A 97 16.91 11.16 0.75
CA ARG A 97 17.13 9.94 -0.03
C ARG A 97 15.90 9.67 -0.88
N VAL A 98 16.08 9.69 -2.19
CA VAL A 98 15.07 9.26 -3.16
C VAL A 98 15.22 7.76 -3.38
N ARG A 99 14.13 7.01 -3.22
CA ARG A 99 14.10 5.57 -3.49
C ARG A 99 13.06 5.29 -4.55
N THR A 100 13.50 4.60 -5.60
CA THR A 100 12.65 4.07 -6.65
C THR A 100 12.70 2.55 -6.61
N LEU A 101 11.53 1.92 -6.66
CA LEU A 101 11.32 0.50 -6.84
C LEU A 101 11.41 0.20 -8.34
N ASP A 102 12.63 -0.06 -8.80
CA ASP A 102 12.90 -0.60 -10.13
C ASP A 102 12.62 -2.11 -10.19
N GLU A 103 12.70 -2.68 -11.39
CA GLU A 103 12.40 -4.09 -11.62
C GLU A 103 13.31 -5.02 -10.78
N ALA A 104 14.60 -4.72 -10.67
CA ALA A 104 15.54 -5.53 -9.91
C ALA A 104 15.19 -5.55 -8.41
N LYS A 105 14.81 -4.39 -7.85
CA LYS A 105 14.35 -4.29 -6.46
C LYS A 105 12.99 -4.95 -6.25
N ALA A 106 12.06 -4.80 -7.19
CA ALA A 106 10.77 -5.48 -7.14
C ALA A 106 10.96 -7.00 -7.12
N LEU A 107 11.80 -7.54 -8.01
CA LEU A 107 12.15 -8.96 -8.06
C LEU A 107 12.80 -9.44 -6.75
N LYS A 108 13.68 -8.63 -6.16
CA LYS A 108 14.28 -8.94 -4.85
C LYS A 108 13.23 -9.04 -3.75
N VAL A 109 12.28 -8.09 -3.69
CA VAL A 109 11.16 -8.12 -2.73
C VAL A 109 10.30 -9.38 -2.93
N MET A 110 10.08 -9.79 -4.19
CA MET A 110 9.38 -11.03 -4.56
C MET A 110 10.13 -12.32 -4.24
N GLY A 111 11.37 -12.23 -3.75
CA GLY A 111 12.21 -13.38 -3.44
C GLY A 111 12.82 -14.03 -4.69
N GLY A 112 13.12 -13.23 -5.71
CA GLY A 112 13.81 -13.69 -6.92
C GLY A 112 12.90 -14.41 -7.92
N LYS A 113 11.58 -14.38 -7.73
CA LYS A 113 10.59 -15.01 -8.61
C LYS A 113 9.58 -13.97 -9.10
N ALA A 114 9.15 -14.07 -10.35
CA ALA A 114 7.99 -13.34 -10.82
C ALA A 114 6.75 -13.85 -10.07
N ARG A 115 5.94 -12.92 -9.54
CA ARG A 115 4.70 -13.18 -8.80
C ARG A 115 3.65 -12.21 -9.29
N SER A 116 2.39 -12.62 -9.33
CA SER A 116 1.27 -11.75 -9.74
C SER A 116 1.11 -10.52 -8.85
N LEU A 117 1.10 -10.72 -7.54
CA LEU A 117 0.93 -9.65 -6.57
C LEU A 117 2.20 -8.83 -6.41
N ARG A 118 2.51 -7.97 -7.38
CA ARG A 118 3.74 -7.17 -7.33
C ARG A 118 3.61 -6.00 -6.35
N PRO A 119 4.71 -5.60 -5.67
CA PRO A 119 4.69 -4.46 -4.77
C PRO A 119 4.37 -3.13 -5.45
N ASP A 120 4.61 -3.00 -6.76
CA ASP A 120 4.35 -1.78 -7.53
C ASP A 120 2.97 -1.74 -8.19
N THR A 121 2.29 -2.88 -8.39
CA THR A 121 0.95 -2.93 -9.01
C THR A 121 -0.16 -3.24 -8.01
N SER A 122 0.20 -3.81 -6.86
CA SER A 122 -0.74 -4.23 -5.80
C SER A 122 -0.47 -3.52 -4.47
N ALA A 123 0.16 -2.33 -4.50
CA ALA A 123 0.54 -1.60 -3.30
C ALA A 123 -0.65 -1.28 -2.39
N GLY A 124 -1.78 -0.83 -2.96
CA GLY A 124 -3.02 -0.57 -2.24
C GLY A 124 -3.52 -1.79 -1.47
N LEU A 125 -3.66 -2.93 -2.16
CA LEU A 125 -4.03 -4.20 -1.54
C LEU A 125 -3.05 -4.57 -0.42
N LEU A 126 -1.76 -4.62 -0.72
CA LEU A 126 -0.73 -5.09 0.20
C LEU A 126 -0.69 -4.25 1.48
N ARG A 127 -1.02 -2.95 1.41
CA ARG A 127 -1.18 -2.10 2.60
C ARG A 127 -2.42 -2.45 3.40
N ALA A 128 -3.59 -2.54 2.77
CA ALA A 128 -4.85 -2.85 3.45
C ALA A 128 -4.83 -4.20 4.18
N ILE A 129 -4.14 -5.20 3.63
CA ILE A 129 -3.99 -6.52 4.27
C ILE A 129 -2.81 -6.60 5.28
N GLY A 130 -2.10 -5.50 5.50
CA GLY A 130 -1.02 -5.39 6.50
C GLY A 130 0.28 -6.10 6.11
N ILE A 131 0.58 -6.19 4.81
CA ILE A 131 1.84 -6.76 4.29
C ILE A 131 2.85 -5.65 3.99
N MET A 132 2.37 -4.58 3.35
CA MET A 132 3.13 -3.38 3.10
C MET A 132 2.80 -2.34 4.18
N ASN A 133 3.83 -1.69 4.70
CA ASN A 133 3.70 -0.59 5.65
C ASN A 133 3.14 0.65 4.95
N ALA A 134 2.65 1.62 5.72
CA ALA A 134 2.16 2.88 5.17
C ALA A 134 3.22 3.62 4.33
N ASP A 135 4.51 3.46 4.64
CA ASP A 135 5.63 4.09 3.92
C ASP A 135 6.07 3.35 2.64
N GLY A 136 5.32 2.32 2.24
CA GLY A 136 5.60 1.52 1.04
C GLY A 136 6.71 0.48 1.22
N THR A 137 7.19 0.25 2.44
CA THR A 137 8.16 -0.81 2.74
C THR A 137 7.48 -2.12 3.12
N ILE A 138 8.14 -3.25 2.87
CA ILE A 138 7.74 -4.56 3.40
C ILE A 138 8.85 -4.97 4.38
N SER A 139 8.51 -5.08 5.66
CA SER A 139 9.46 -5.46 6.71
C SER A 139 9.97 -6.88 6.51
N ALA A 140 11.10 -7.24 7.14
CA ALA A 140 11.59 -8.62 7.11
C ALA A 140 10.55 -9.62 7.66
N LYS A 141 9.81 -9.22 8.70
CA LYS A 141 8.69 -9.98 9.28
C LYS A 141 7.58 -10.20 8.23
N HIS A 142 7.20 -9.15 7.51
CA HIS A 142 6.14 -9.24 6.50
C HIS A 142 6.59 -9.92 5.21
N ALA A 143 7.89 -9.92 4.88
CA ALA A 143 8.41 -10.55 3.67
C ALA A 143 8.14 -12.06 3.61
N ARG A 144 8.18 -12.77 4.75
CA ARG A 144 7.80 -14.19 4.82
C ARG A 144 6.32 -14.37 4.48
N LYS A 145 5.46 -13.58 5.11
CA LYS A 145 4.00 -13.63 4.90
C LYS A 145 3.62 -13.24 3.48
N TYR A 146 4.27 -12.22 2.91
CA TYR A 146 4.14 -11.83 1.51
C TYR A 146 4.39 -13.00 0.56
N LYS A 147 5.53 -13.69 0.69
CA LYS A 147 5.85 -14.86 -0.14
C LYS A 147 4.82 -15.97 -0.01
N GLN A 148 4.31 -16.19 1.20
CA GLN A 148 3.27 -17.19 1.47
C GLN A 148 1.96 -16.86 0.76
N ILE A 149 1.45 -15.63 0.91
CA ILE A 149 0.19 -15.23 0.26
C ILE A 149 0.33 -15.16 -1.26
N SER A 150 1.47 -14.70 -1.78
CA SER A 150 1.70 -14.70 -3.22
C SER A 150 1.78 -16.11 -3.77
N HIS A 151 2.39 -17.06 -3.05
CA HIS A 151 2.38 -18.45 -3.48
C HIS A 151 0.97 -19.04 -3.49
N LEU A 152 0.14 -18.71 -2.49
CA LEU A 152 -1.26 -19.13 -2.45
C LEU A 152 -2.06 -18.63 -3.67
N ALA A 153 -1.86 -17.37 -4.08
CA ALA A 153 -2.46 -16.84 -5.32
C ALA A 153 -2.05 -17.64 -6.57
N GLU A 154 -0.76 -18.00 -6.67
CA GLU A 154 -0.27 -18.84 -7.77
C GLU A 154 -0.81 -20.28 -7.74
N LEU A 155 -1.08 -20.84 -6.56
CA LEU A 155 -1.71 -22.17 -6.45
C LEU A 155 -3.17 -22.15 -6.95
N CYS A 156 -3.88 -21.05 -6.74
CA CYS A 156 -5.25 -20.90 -7.22
C CYS A 156 -5.34 -20.58 -8.71
N ARG A 157 -4.27 -20.03 -9.32
CA ARG A 157 -4.23 -19.59 -10.72
C ARG A 157 -4.75 -20.63 -11.71
N PRO A 158 -4.21 -21.86 -11.77
CA PRO A 158 -4.64 -22.84 -12.77
C PRO A 158 -6.13 -23.17 -12.68
N THR A 159 -6.71 -23.07 -11.47
CA THR A 159 -8.13 -23.38 -11.26
C THR A 159 -9.03 -22.33 -11.88
N TRP A 160 -8.78 -21.04 -11.62
CA TRP A 160 -9.64 -20.00 -12.18
C TRP A 160 -9.37 -19.79 -13.67
N GLU A 161 -8.13 -19.96 -14.15
CA GLU A 161 -7.81 -19.91 -15.59
C GLU A 161 -8.57 -20.99 -16.36
N ARG A 162 -8.60 -22.22 -15.83
CA ARG A 162 -9.39 -23.31 -16.43
C ARG A 162 -10.89 -22.98 -16.48
N ILE A 163 -11.44 -22.38 -15.42
CA ILE A 163 -12.87 -22.01 -15.37
C ILE A 163 -13.17 -20.92 -16.42
N VAL A 164 -12.34 -19.89 -16.50
CA VAL A 164 -12.48 -18.79 -17.49
C VAL A 164 -12.30 -19.33 -18.92
N GLY A 165 -11.44 -20.33 -19.13
CA GLY A 165 -11.28 -20.95 -20.45
C GLY A 165 -12.43 -21.88 -20.87
N GLN A 166 -13.28 -22.31 -19.93
CA GLN A 166 -14.39 -23.24 -20.19
C GLN A 166 -15.74 -22.55 -20.42
N ARG A 167 -15.85 -21.26 -20.10
CA ARG A 167 -17.09 -20.49 -20.29
C ARG A 167 -16.77 -19.01 -20.46
N GLU A 168 -17.65 -18.31 -21.16
CA GLU A 168 -17.59 -16.86 -21.23
C GLU A 168 -17.76 -16.23 -19.84
N VAL A 169 -16.87 -15.29 -19.51
CA VAL A 169 -16.89 -14.49 -18.29
C VAL A 169 -16.85 -13.03 -18.70
N ASP A 170 -17.90 -12.29 -18.37
CA ASP A 170 -18.07 -10.88 -18.68
C ASP A 170 -18.73 -10.16 -17.49
N ALA A 171 -19.06 -8.87 -17.66
CA ALA A 171 -19.69 -8.07 -16.61
C ALA A 171 -21.10 -8.57 -16.21
N ALA A 172 -21.85 -9.17 -17.14
CA ALA A 172 -23.17 -9.74 -16.89
C ALA A 172 -23.08 -11.13 -16.22
N ARG A 173 -22.01 -11.88 -16.51
CA ARG A 173 -21.74 -13.23 -16.02
C ARG A 173 -20.34 -13.32 -15.41
N PRO A 174 -20.06 -12.60 -14.31
CA PRO A 174 -18.74 -12.57 -13.71
C PRO A 174 -18.38 -13.91 -13.07
N LEU A 175 -17.09 -14.13 -12.82
CA LEU A 175 -16.63 -15.25 -12.01
C LEU A 175 -17.12 -15.09 -10.57
N ARG A 176 -17.94 -16.03 -10.10
CA ARG A 176 -18.49 -16.02 -8.74
C ARG A 176 -17.67 -16.92 -7.83
N ILE A 177 -17.20 -16.37 -6.71
CA ILE A 177 -16.39 -17.07 -5.71
C ILE A 177 -17.07 -16.95 -4.35
N LEU A 178 -17.18 -18.07 -3.65
CA LEU A 178 -17.62 -18.14 -2.25
C LEU A 178 -16.43 -18.58 -1.39
N ASP A 179 -16.01 -17.72 -0.46
CA ASP A 179 -14.93 -18.00 0.50
C ASP A 179 -15.56 -18.36 1.86
N LEU A 180 -15.60 -19.66 2.16
CA LEU A 180 -16.20 -20.20 3.38
C LEU A 180 -15.19 -20.14 4.53
N ALA A 181 -15.61 -19.64 5.69
CA ALA A 181 -14.75 -19.37 6.84
C ALA A 181 -13.57 -18.45 6.46
N CYS A 182 -13.90 -17.31 5.84
CA CYS A 182 -12.93 -16.43 5.20
C CYS A 182 -11.91 -15.82 6.18
N GLY A 183 -12.19 -15.83 7.49
CA GLY A 183 -11.32 -15.26 8.52
C GLY A 183 -10.97 -13.81 8.22
N ASN A 184 -9.66 -13.48 8.26
CA ASN A 184 -9.17 -12.14 7.90
C ASN A 184 -9.20 -11.84 6.37
N ALA A 185 -9.83 -12.71 5.57
CA ALA A 185 -10.07 -12.55 4.14
C ALA A 185 -8.79 -12.41 3.28
N TYR A 186 -7.64 -12.92 3.75
CA TYR A 186 -6.40 -12.87 2.97
C TYR A 186 -6.55 -13.52 1.60
N LEU A 187 -7.12 -14.73 1.54
CA LEU A 187 -7.36 -15.45 0.29
C LEU A 187 -8.32 -14.68 -0.62
N SER A 188 -9.45 -14.22 -0.05
CA SER A 188 -10.41 -13.37 -0.76
C SER A 188 -9.72 -12.20 -1.49
N PHE A 189 -8.93 -11.41 -0.76
CA PHE A 189 -8.27 -10.23 -1.29
C PHE A 189 -7.20 -10.54 -2.34
N ILE A 190 -6.38 -11.57 -2.14
CA ILE A 190 -5.35 -11.93 -3.13
C ILE A 190 -5.93 -12.50 -4.41
N LEU A 191 -7.06 -13.22 -4.33
CA LEU A 191 -7.75 -13.73 -5.51
C LEU A 191 -8.43 -12.61 -6.27
N ALA A 192 -9.11 -11.71 -5.56
CA ALA A 192 -9.72 -10.52 -6.15
C ALA A 192 -8.69 -9.70 -6.94
N GLU A 193 -7.54 -9.42 -6.33
CA GLU A 193 -6.46 -8.67 -7.00
C GLU A 193 -5.88 -9.43 -8.20
N SER A 194 -5.68 -10.75 -8.06
CA SER A 194 -5.12 -11.57 -9.14
C SER A 194 -6.04 -11.61 -10.36
N LEU A 195 -7.36 -11.70 -10.14
CA LEU A 195 -8.38 -11.66 -11.19
C LEU A 195 -8.53 -10.25 -11.78
N ARG A 196 -8.46 -9.20 -10.94
CA ARG A 196 -8.46 -7.80 -11.40
C ARG A 196 -7.26 -7.52 -12.33
N LEU A 197 -6.06 -7.97 -11.95
CA LEU A 197 -4.85 -7.82 -12.76
C LEU A 197 -4.91 -8.63 -14.07
N ALA A 198 -5.71 -9.70 -14.09
CA ALA A 198 -5.98 -10.48 -15.29
C ALA A 198 -7.23 -10.01 -16.06
N GLU A 199 -7.80 -8.86 -15.67
CA GLU A 199 -9.01 -8.27 -16.28
C GLU A 199 -10.22 -9.22 -16.30
N VAL A 200 -10.34 -10.10 -15.30
CA VAL A 200 -11.46 -11.04 -15.16
C VAL A 200 -12.54 -10.43 -14.26
N PRO A 201 -13.76 -10.16 -14.77
CA PRO A 201 -14.88 -9.71 -13.95
C PRO A 201 -15.21 -10.71 -12.85
N LEU A 202 -15.34 -10.25 -11.60
CA LEU A 202 -15.54 -11.12 -10.45
C LEU A 202 -16.64 -10.63 -9.50
N ARG A 203 -17.26 -11.58 -8.80
CA ARG A 203 -18.02 -11.35 -7.57
C ARG A 203 -17.56 -12.33 -6.51
N LEU A 204 -16.98 -11.82 -5.44
CA LEU A 204 -16.49 -12.61 -4.33
C LEU A 204 -17.34 -12.34 -3.08
N HIS A 205 -17.83 -13.41 -2.49
CA HIS A 205 -18.58 -13.37 -1.25
C HIS A 205 -17.83 -14.18 -0.18
N GLY A 206 -17.36 -13.52 0.87
CA GLY A 206 -16.73 -14.16 2.01
C GLY A 206 -17.71 -14.30 3.18
N VAL A 207 -17.74 -15.47 3.80
CA VAL A 207 -18.58 -15.72 4.98
C VAL A 207 -17.75 -16.25 6.14
N ASP A 208 -18.07 -15.79 7.34
CA ASP A 208 -17.45 -16.25 8.59
C ASP A 208 -18.45 -16.13 9.75
N VAL A 209 -18.27 -16.92 10.80
CA VAL A 209 -19.15 -16.86 11.99
C VAL A 209 -18.80 -15.71 12.92
N ARG A 210 -17.61 -15.13 12.78
CA ARG A 210 -17.11 -14.06 13.65
C ARG A 210 -17.40 -12.67 13.10
N ASP A 211 -18.16 -11.86 13.83
CA ASP A 211 -18.42 -10.46 13.46
C ASP A 211 -17.13 -9.64 13.32
N ASP A 212 -16.17 -9.83 14.24
CA ASP A 212 -14.94 -9.03 14.27
C ASP A 212 -14.07 -9.22 13.02
N VAL A 213 -14.09 -10.40 12.39
CA VAL A 213 -13.34 -10.65 11.16
C VAL A 213 -14.08 -10.09 9.94
N ILE A 214 -15.41 -10.17 9.93
CA ILE A 214 -16.27 -9.63 8.86
C ILE A 214 -16.18 -8.11 8.82
N ASP A 215 -16.23 -7.44 9.97
CA ASP A 215 -16.10 -5.98 10.02
C ASP A 215 -14.75 -5.51 9.50
N ARG A 216 -13.66 -6.21 9.86
CA ARG A 216 -12.33 -5.94 9.31
C ARG A 216 -12.27 -6.20 7.80
N ALA A 217 -12.91 -7.24 7.30
CA ALA A 217 -12.95 -7.53 5.87
C ALA A 217 -13.73 -6.46 5.09
N ARG A 218 -14.87 -6.01 5.60
CA ARG A 218 -15.64 -4.89 5.02
C ARG A 218 -14.85 -3.59 5.01
N ALA A 219 -14.20 -3.26 6.12
CA ALA A 219 -13.37 -2.06 6.22
C ALA A 219 -12.22 -2.07 5.20
N ARG A 220 -11.52 -3.21 5.06
CA ARG A 220 -10.47 -3.37 4.05
C ARG A 220 -10.99 -3.28 2.62
N ALA A 221 -12.15 -3.90 2.34
CA ALA A 221 -12.77 -3.84 1.02
C ALA A 221 -13.14 -2.41 0.63
N ALA A 222 -13.65 -1.63 1.58
CA ALA A 222 -13.92 -0.20 1.40
C ALA A 222 -12.63 0.61 1.20
N GLU A 223 -11.58 0.34 1.98
CA GLU A 223 -10.29 1.03 1.86
C GLU A 223 -9.65 0.88 0.47
N ILE A 224 -9.69 -0.33 -0.10
CA ILE A 224 -9.11 -0.61 -1.42
C ILE A 224 -10.03 -0.26 -2.59
N GLY A 225 -11.31 0.06 -2.32
CA GLY A 225 -12.29 0.38 -3.36
C GLY A 225 -12.56 -0.75 -4.35
N MET A 226 -12.36 -2.02 -3.94
CA MET A 226 -12.60 -3.15 -4.85
C MET A 226 -14.08 -3.46 -4.95
N GLU A 227 -14.65 -3.17 -6.11
CA GLU A 227 -16.01 -3.58 -6.45
C GLU A 227 -16.13 -5.10 -6.53
N GLY A 228 -17.34 -5.61 -6.25
CA GLY A 228 -17.63 -7.04 -6.34
C GLY A 228 -17.20 -7.87 -5.13
N LEU A 229 -16.61 -7.29 -4.09
CA LEU A 229 -16.34 -7.96 -2.82
C LEU A 229 -17.47 -7.71 -1.83
N SER A 230 -17.94 -8.77 -1.19
CA SER A 230 -18.93 -8.71 -0.13
C SER A 230 -18.56 -9.68 0.99
N PHE A 231 -18.88 -9.30 2.22
CA PHE A 231 -18.59 -10.09 3.40
C PHE A 231 -19.80 -10.12 4.33
N GLU A 232 -20.16 -11.31 4.81
CA GLU A 232 -21.36 -11.54 5.61
C GLU A 232 -21.07 -12.47 6.79
N ARG A 233 -21.71 -12.21 7.94
CA ARG A 233 -21.66 -13.14 9.05
C ARG A 233 -22.59 -14.32 8.77
N ALA A 234 -22.05 -15.53 8.77
CA ALA A 234 -22.84 -16.76 8.72
C ALA A 234 -23.60 -16.98 10.05
N THR A 235 -24.83 -17.47 9.93
CA THR A 235 -25.71 -17.83 11.07
C THR A 235 -25.45 -19.23 11.58
#